data_AF-A0A0A3XP46-F1
#
_entry.id   AF-A0A0A3XP46-F1
#
_cell.length_a   1.000
_cell.length_b   1.000
_cell.length_c   1.000
_cell.angle_alpha   90.00
_cell.angle_beta   90.00
_cell.angle_gamma   90.00
#
_symmetry.space_group_name_H-M   'P 1'
#
loop_
_entity.id
_entity.type
_entity.pdbx_description
1 polymer ?
#
loop_
_entity_poly.entity_id
_entity_poly.type
_entity_poly.pdbx_seq_one_letter_code
_entity_poly.pdbx_strand_id
1 'polypeptide(L)'
;MAENIHPFYETHRNAMEAAMRERLDLAEAMLRERTHLTDIDGIRREVMDEFEIVLTQMPYVGGAASRMSDFFMRLTGFMAISRVLQRHGVPVPVIGEIERETYKAQLLTVSEAERLASGRQFMSPENQALLREQAARSATKAHQEEFPEDFVYDFVEPGPDDSFTFGINYKACGFCKLAARHGDKDILPNICGLDFAAYAARGIRLERTQTLAGGASHCNFRFSRLPPDEAVNP
;
A
#
# COMPACT_ATOMS: atom_id res chain seq x y z
N MET A 1 8.61 18.07 -18.87
CA MET A 1 8.44 19.02 -17.75
C MET A 1 9.27 18.45 -16.62
N ALA A 2 10.13 19.24 -15.97
CA ALA A 2 10.91 18.74 -14.84
C ALA A 2 9.93 18.18 -13.80
N GLU A 3 10.00 16.88 -13.54
CA GLU A 3 9.17 16.21 -12.56
C GLU A 3 9.66 16.68 -11.18
N ASN A 4 9.04 17.74 -10.66
CA ASN A 4 9.30 18.20 -9.31
C ASN A 4 8.39 17.42 -8.35
N ILE A 5 8.94 16.97 -7.22
CA ILE A 5 8.19 16.33 -6.15
C ILE A 5 7.07 17.29 -5.69
N HIS A 6 5.85 16.78 -5.60
CA HIS A 6 4.72 17.60 -5.16
C HIS A 6 4.96 18.13 -3.73
N PRO A 7 4.66 19.41 -3.39
CA PRO A 7 4.98 19.98 -2.08
C PRO A 7 4.47 19.18 -0.88
N PHE A 8 3.31 18.54 -1.02
CA PHE A 8 2.78 17.64 0.00
C PHE A 8 3.70 16.44 0.29
N TYR A 9 4.32 15.83 -0.74
CA TYR A 9 5.25 14.72 -0.52
C TYR A 9 6.60 15.24 -0.03
N GLU A 10 7.03 16.42 -0.48
CA GLU A 10 8.27 17.04 -0.02
C GLU A 10 8.27 17.25 1.51
N THR A 11 7.15 17.67 2.10
CA THR A 11 7.05 17.82 3.57
C THR A 11 7.11 16.50 4.33
N HIS A 12 6.86 15.36 3.67
CA HIS A 12 6.92 14.02 4.26
C HIS A 12 8.15 13.22 3.82
N ARG A 13 9.00 13.79 2.94
CA ARG A 13 10.10 13.09 2.26
C ARG A 13 11.03 12.38 3.23
N ASN A 14 11.49 13.09 4.28
CA ASN A 14 12.38 12.51 5.29
C ASN A 14 11.79 11.25 5.96
N ALA A 15 10.48 11.26 6.26
CA ALA A 15 9.81 10.10 6.87
C ALA A 15 9.68 8.95 5.87
N MET A 16 9.41 9.25 4.61
CA MET A 16 9.33 8.26 3.54
C MET A 16 10.69 7.60 3.28
N GLU A 17 11.77 8.39 3.21
CA GLU A 17 13.14 7.90 3.08
C GLU A 17 13.58 7.06 4.29
N ALA A 18 13.26 7.49 5.51
CA ALA A 18 13.57 6.73 6.72
C ALA A 18 12.88 5.36 6.71
N ALA A 19 11.58 5.31 6.37
CA ALA A 19 10.84 4.06 6.23
C ALA A 19 11.41 3.16 5.12
N MET A 20 11.96 3.76 4.05
CA MET A 20 12.60 3.04 2.97
C MET A 20 13.94 2.41 3.40
N ARG A 21 14.76 3.14 4.16
CA ARG A 21 16.02 2.63 4.71
C ARG A 21 15.79 1.48 5.68
N GLU A 22 14.86 1.64 6.63
CA GLU A 22 14.48 0.56 7.55
C GLU A 22 14.03 -0.69 6.79
N ARG A 23 13.23 -0.52 5.73
CA ARG A 23 12.78 -1.63 4.87
C ARG A 23 13.96 -2.34 4.20
N LEU A 24 14.92 -1.59 3.67
CA LEU A 24 16.14 -2.14 3.07
C LEU A 24 17.05 -2.83 4.08
N ASP A 25 17.05 -2.38 5.34
CA ASP A 25 17.76 -3.04 6.44
C ASP A 25 17.12 -4.40 6.75
N LEU A 26 15.78 -4.42 6.90
CA LEU A 26 15.01 -5.64 7.16
C LEU A 26 15.04 -6.65 6.01
N ALA A 27 15.18 -6.18 4.76
CA ALA A 27 15.21 -7.04 3.58
C ALA A 27 16.54 -7.79 3.39
N GLU A 28 17.62 -7.41 4.09
CA GLU A 28 18.98 -7.85 3.76
C GLU A 28 19.14 -9.37 3.70
N ALA A 29 18.70 -10.05 4.76
CA ALA A 29 18.84 -11.49 4.89
C ALA A 29 18.09 -12.20 3.74
N MET A 30 16.87 -11.77 3.45
CA MET A 30 16.05 -12.34 2.38
C MET A 30 16.63 -12.08 0.99
N LEU A 31 17.18 -10.88 0.76
CA LEU A 31 17.87 -10.58 -0.50
C LEU A 31 19.06 -11.53 -0.69
N ARG A 32 19.85 -11.79 0.35
CA ARG A 32 21.00 -12.72 0.28
C ARG A 32 20.57 -14.17 0.08
N GLU A 33 19.49 -14.60 0.74
CA GLU A 33 19.03 -15.99 0.73
C GLU A 33 18.26 -16.36 -0.54
N ARG A 34 17.46 -15.44 -1.08
CA ARG A 34 16.48 -15.72 -2.14
C ARG A 34 16.86 -15.20 -3.50
N THR A 35 17.99 -14.52 -3.62
CA THR A 35 18.49 -13.98 -4.88
C THR A 35 19.95 -14.37 -5.09
N HIS A 36 20.47 -14.15 -6.30
CA HIS A 36 21.89 -14.33 -6.61
C HIS A 36 22.70 -13.03 -6.44
N LEU A 37 22.13 -12.01 -5.79
CA LEU A 37 22.74 -10.70 -5.63
C LEU A 37 23.83 -10.76 -4.56
N THR A 38 25.04 -10.31 -4.93
CA THR A 38 26.21 -10.33 -4.05
C THR A 38 26.53 -8.96 -3.45
N ASP A 39 26.33 -7.87 -4.21
CA ASP A 39 26.56 -6.49 -3.77
C ASP A 39 25.28 -5.86 -3.17
N ILE A 40 24.88 -6.33 -1.99
CA ILE A 40 23.64 -5.84 -1.34
C ILE A 40 23.71 -4.35 -1.01
N ASP A 41 24.89 -3.81 -0.66
CA ASP A 41 25.03 -2.38 -0.37
C ASP A 41 24.90 -1.54 -1.65
N GLY A 42 25.39 -2.03 -2.79
CA GLY A 42 25.11 -1.46 -4.10
C GLY A 42 23.63 -1.43 -4.43
N ILE A 43 22.95 -2.57 -4.27
CA ILE A 43 21.50 -2.68 -4.48
C ILE A 43 20.73 -1.69 -3.61
N ARG A 44 21.07 -1.55 -2.33
CA ARG A 44 20.44 -0.57 -1.43
C ARG A 44 20.58 0.86 -1.92
N ARG A 45 21.75 1.26 -2.40
CA ARG A 45 21.97 2.59 -2.98
C ARG A 45 21.12 2.78 -4.24
N GLU A 46 21.14 1.81 -5.16
CA GLU A 46 20.30 1.86 -6.37
C GLU A 46 18.81 1.96 -6.05
N VAL A 47 18.34 1.28 -5.00
CA VAL A 47 16.95 1.39 -4.56
C VAL A 47 16.63 2.79 -4.03
N MET A 48 17.53 3.42 -3.28
CA MET A 48 17.31 4.80 -2.83
C MET A 48 17.34 5.79 -4.00
N ASP A 49 18.24 5.61 -4.97
CA ASP A 49 18.29 6.44 -6.18
C ASP A 49 17.02 6.26 -7.04
N GLU A 50 16.52 5.02 -7.17
CA GLU A 50 15.24 4.75 -7.83
C GLU A 50 14.07 5.36 -7.04
N PHE A 51 14.14 5.37 -5.71
CA PHE A 51 13.09 5.95 -4.89
C PHE A 51 12.95 7.45 -5.12
N GLU A 52 14.05 8.18 -5.32
CA GLU A 52 14.03 9.58 -5.74
C GLU A 52 13.28 9.78 -7.06
N ILE A 53 13.51 8.90 -8.04
CA ILE A 53 12.79 8.92 -9.32
C ILE A 53 11.30 8.63 -9.10
N VAL A 54 10.97 7.66 -8.25
CA VAL A 54 9.58 7.34 -7.93
C VAL A 54 8.89 8.54 -7.26
N LEU A 55 9.56 9.27 -6.36
CA LEU A 55 9.02 10.46 -5.71
C LEU A 55 8.67 11.57 -6.72
N THR A 56 9.46 11.76 -7.77
CA THR A 56 9.15 12.74 -8.83
C THR A 56 7.97 12.30 -9.69
N GLN A 57 7.75 11.00 -9.83
CA GLN A 57 6.67 10.40 -10.62
C GLN A 57 5.35 10.31 -9.85
N MET A 58 5.37 10.41 -8.51
CA MET A 58 4.19 10.27 -7.66
C MET A 58 3.12 11.30 -8.04
N PRO A 59 1.93 10.87 -8.49
CA PRO A 59 0.84 11.80 -8.68
C PRO A 59 0.31 12.32 -7.35
N TYR A 60 -0.28 13.50 -7.37
CA TYR A 60 -0.93 14.05 -6.20
C TYR A 60 -2.30 13.39 -5.97
N VAL A 61 -2.41 12.58 -4.91
CA VAL A 61 -3.63 11.82 -4.57
C VAL A 61 -4.48 12.53 -3.50
N GLY A 62 -4.57 13.86 -3.54
CA GLY A 62 -5.44 14.63 -2.64
C GLY A 62 -4.86 14.95 -1.26
N GLY A 63 -3.65 14.50 -0.94
CA GLY A 63 -2.93 14.90 0.28
C GLY A 63 -3.76 14.70 1.56
N ALA A 64 -3.85 15.72 2.41
CA ALA A 64 -4.66 15.67 3.64
C ALA A 64 -6.17 15.48 3.40
N ALA A 65 -6.67 15.80 2.20
CA ALA A 65 -8.07 15.59 1.82
C ALA A 65 -8.38 14.13 1.44
N SER A 66 -7.37 13.28 1.23
CA SER A 66 -7.55 11.86 0.95
C SER A 66 -7.02 10.98 2.07
N ARG A 67 -7.87 10.09 2.59
CA ARG A 67 -7.46 9.07 3.54
C ARG A 67 -6.42 8.10 2.98
N MET A 68 -6.30 8.01 1.65
CA MET A 68 -5.40 7.08 0.98
C MET A 68 -3.98 7.63 0.82
N SER A 69 -3.74 8.93 1.08
CA SER A 69 -2.43 9.54 0.91
C SER A 69 -1.35 8.91 1.78
N ASP A 70 -1.62 8.64 3.06
CA ASP A 70 -0.63 7.98 3.95
C ASP A 70 -0.29 6.58 3.44
N PHE A 71 -1.30 5.79 3.07
CA PHE A 71 -1.10 4.45 2.51
C PHE A 71 -0.34 4.50 1.17
N PHE A 72 -0.64 5.47 0.32
CA PHE A 72 0.04 5.72 -0.95
C PHE A 72 1.53 6.04 -0.73
N MET A 73 1.84 6.98 0.16
CA MET A 73 3.21 7.35 0.50
C MET A 73 4.01 6.16 1.06
N ARG A 74 3.43 5.38 1.98
CA ARG A 74 4.14 4.26 2.63
C ARG A 74 4.50 3.12 1.68
N LEU A 75 3.61 2.80 0.74
CA LEU A 75 3.78 1.63 -0.13
C LEU A 75 4.42 1.94 -1.48
N THR A 76 4.43 3.20 -1.92
CA THR A 76 5.02 3.55 -3.21
C THR A 76 6.53 3.26 -3.27
N GLY A 77 7.23 3.25 -2.13
CA GLY A 77 8.63 2.78 -2.06
C GLY A 77 8.84 1.33 -2.53
N PHE A 78 7.83 0.45 -2.44
CA PHE A 78 7.95 -0.90 -3.00
C PHE A 78 8.08 -0.90 -4.52
N MET A 79 7.56 0.12 -5.23
CA MET A 79 7.83 0.26 -6.68
C MET A 79 9.33 0.40 -6.96
N ALA A 80 10.06 1.16 -6.14
CA ALA A 80 11.50 1.33 -6.30
C ALA A 80 12.25 0.01 -6.07
N ILE A 81 11.90 -0.75 -5.01
CA ILE A 81 12.46 -2.08 -4.75
C ILE A 81 12.23 -3.00 -5.95
N SER A 82 10.97 -3.11 -6.37
CA SER A 82 10.56 -3.95 -7.49
C SER A 82 11.32 -3.62 -8.78
N ARG A 83 11.39 -2.34 -9.16
CA ARG A 83 12.10 -1.91 -10.39
C ARG A 83 13.58 -2.29 -10.37
N VAL A 84 14.26 -2.05 -9.26
CA VAL A 84 15.69 -2.37 -9.13
C VAL A 84 15.90 -3.88 -9.19
N LEU A 85 15.17 -4.65 -8.38
CA LEU A 85 15.32 -6.11 -8.37
C LEU A 85 14.98 -6.73 -9.74
N GLN A 86 14.00 -6.20 -10.47
CA GLN A 86 13.73 -6.63 -11.85
C GLN A 86 14.91 -6.35 -12.80
N ARG A 87 15.56 -5.17 -12.71
CA ARG A 87 16.76 -4.86 -13.51
C ARG A 87 17.91 -5.83 -13.24
N HIS A 88 17.99 -6.34 -12.02
CA HIS A 88 18.95 -7.37 -11.63
C HIS A 88 18.47 -8.81 -11.90
N GLY A 89 17.38 -8.98 -12.64
CA GLY A 89 16.91 -10.28 -13.10
C GLY A 89 16.20 -11.12 -12.02
N VAL A 90 15.84 -10.53 -10.88
CA VAL A 90 15.05 -11.23 -9.85
C VAL A 90 13.62 -11.45 -10.38
N PRO A 91 13.10 -12.69 -10.36
CA PRO A 91 11.75 -12.95 -10.84
C PRO A 91 10.68 -12.23 -10.00
N VAL A 92 9.64 -11.68 -10.66
CA VAL A 92 8.55 -10.92 -10.01
C VAL A 92 7.88 -11.66 -8.83
N PRO A 93 7.63 -12.99 -8.87
CA PRO A 93 7.11 -13.71 -7.71
C PRO A 93 8.05 -13.68 -6.51
N VAL A 94 9.37 -13.82 -6.75
CA VAL A 94 10.39 -13.76 -5.69
C VAL A 94 10.47 -12.35 -5.09
N ILE A 95 10.37 -11.32 -5.93
CA ILE A 95 10.26 -9.93 -5.47
C ILE A 95 9.06 -9.79 -4.53
N GLY A 96 7.88 -10.25 -4.95
CA GLY A 96 6.65 -10.14 -4.15
C GLY A 96 6.75 -10.84 -2.79
N GLU A 97 7.43 -11.99 -2.72
CA GLU A 97 7.71 -12.66 -1.45
C GLU A 97 8.63 -11.82 -0.54
N ILE A 98 9.74 -11.29 -1.08
CA ILE A 98 10.66 -10.44 -0.33
C ILE A 98 9.92 -9.20 0.18
N GLU A 99 9.14 -8.54 -0.67
CA GLU A 99 8.38 -7.34 -0.31
C GLU A 99 7.37 -7.63 0.82
N ARG A 100 6.61 -8.72 0.70
CA ARG A 100 5.60 -9.12 1.69
C ARG A 100 6.23 -9.43 3.05
N GLU A 101 7.28 -10.24 3.08
CA GLU A 101 7.97 -10.58 4.34
C GLU A 101 8.69 -9.38 4.94
N THR A 102 9.30 -8.52 4.12
CA THR A 102 9.94 -7.28 4.59
C THR A 102 8.90 -6.33 5.18
N TYR A 103 7.75 -6.17 4.51
CA TYR A 103 6.69 -5.32 5.02
C TYR A 103 6.12 -5.84 6.33
N LYS A 104 5.93 -7.16 6.44
CA LYS A 104 5.54 -7.81 7.68
C LYS A 104 6.55 -7.55 8.80
N ALA A 105 7.85 -7.75 8.55
CA ALA A 105 8.90 -7.45 9.51
C ALA A 105 8.85 -5.98 9.97
N GLN A 106 8.67 -5.05 9.03
CA GLN A 106 8.54 -3.61 9.32
C GLN A 106 7.29 -3.31 10.16
N LEU A 107 6.15 -3.94 9.85
CA LEU A 107 4.93 -3.74 10.65
C LEU A 107 5.12 -4.24 12.08
N LEU A 108 5.87 -5.31 12.29
CA LEU A 108 6.11 -5.93 13.60
C LEU A 108 7.12 -5.17 14.47
N THR A 109 7.76 -4.10 13.98
CA THR A 109 8.55 -3.20 14.83
C THR A 109 7.66 -2.36 15.76
N VAL A 110 6.38 -2.18 15.39
CA VAL A 110 5.35 -1.57 16.24
C VAL A 110 4.80 -2.61 17.21
N SER A 111 4.65 -2.23 18.48
CA SER A 111 4.19 -3.15 19.52
C SER A 111 2.82 -3.75 19.18
N GLU A 112 2.59 -4.99 19.59
CA GLU A 112 1.32 -5.68 19.35
C GLU A 112 0.12 -4.88 19.91
N ALA A 113 0.26 -4.33 21.11
CA ALA A 113 -0.78 -3.52 21.74
C ALA A 113 -1.18 -2.31 20.88
N GLU A 114 -0.21 -1.57 20.34
CA GLU A 114 -0.44 -0.43 19.46
C GLU A 114 -1.05 -0.86 18.12
N ARG A 115 -0.53 -1.94 17.51
CA ARG A 115 -1.09 -2.47 16.25
C ARG A 115 -2.55 -2.89 16.39
N LEU A 116 -2.88 -3.64 17.44
CA LEU A 116 -4.25 -4.09 17.70
C LEU A 116 -5.16 -2.92 18.10
N ALA A 117 -4.64 -1.90 18.79
CA ALA A 117 -5.39 -0.67 19.06
C ALA A 117 -5.76 0.07 17.77
N SER A 118 -4.80 0.21 16.84
CA SER A 118 -5.04 0.78 15.52
C SER A 118 -6.10 -0.01 14.74
N GLY A 119 -6.06 -1.34 14.78
CA GLY A 119 -7.07 -2.17 14.14
C GLY A 119 -8.47 -2.02 14.75
N ARG A 120 -8.57 -1.97 16.08
CA ARG A 120 -9.85 -1.69 16.76
C ARG A 120 -10.43 -0.33 16.37
N GLN A 121 -9.58 0.69 16.27
CA GLN A 121 -9.99 2.02 15.80
C GLN A 121 -10.47 1.98 14.35
N PHE A 122 -9.75 1.31 13.44
CA PHE A 122 -10.17 1.17 12.04
C PHE A 122 -11.54 0.48 11.92
N MET A 123 -11.80 -0.53 12.75
CA MET A 123 -13.06 -1.27 12.76
C MET A 123 -14.20 -0.58 13.53
N SER A 124 -13.97 0.58 14.14
CA SER A 124 -14.95 1.22 15.04
C SER A 124 -16.14 1.81 14.27
N PRO A 125 -17.33 1.93 14.89
CA PRO A 125 -18.48 2.60 14.26
C PRO A 125 -18.18 4.03 13.82
N GLU A 126 -17.39 4.77 14.61
CA GLU A 126 -17.00 6.16 14.32
C GLU A 126 -16.15 6.22 13.05
N ASN A 127 -15.16 5.32 12.92
CA ASN A 127 -14.36 5.26 11.71
C ASN A 127 -15.18 4.80 10.49
N GLN A 128 -16.13 3.88 10.67
CA GLN A 128 -17.04 3.50 9.57
C GLN A 128 -17.93 4.66 9.12
N ALA A 129 -18.41 5.51 10.03
CA ALA A 129 -19.15 6.72 9.67
C ALA A 129 -18.27 7.69 8.87
N LEU A 130 -17.04 7.91 9.31
CA LEU A 130 -16.06 8.74 8.58
C LEU A 130 -15.75 8.16 7.18
N LEU A 131 -15.58 6.84 7.07
CA LEU A 131 -15.34 6.16 5.80
C LEU A 131 -16.50 6.33 4.82
N ARG A 132 -17.76 6.30 5.29
CA ARG A 132 -18.95 6.59 4.46
C ARG A 132 -18.92 8.01 3.92
N GLU A 133 -18.64 8.99 4.77
CA GLU A 133 -18.55 10.40 4.38
C GLU A 133 -17.42 10.60 3.34
N GLN A 134 -16.25 10.05 3.60
CA GLN A 134 -15.10 10.16 2.70
C GLN A 134 -15.35 9.44 1.36
N ALA A 135 -16.04 8.30 1.36
CA ALA A 135 -16.47 7.60 0.15
C ALA A 135 -17.41 8.49 -0.68
N ALA A 136 -18.46 9.04 -0.05
CA ALA A 136 -19.40 9.94 -0.71
C ALA A 136 -18.69 11.17 -1.32
N ARG A 137 -17.74 11.77 -0.58
CA ARG A 137 -16.93 12.88 -1.06
C ARG A 137 -16.07 12.50 -2.28
N SER A 138 -15.37 11.37 -2.21
CA SER A 138 -14.50 10.89 -3.31
C SER A 138 -15.26 10.64 -4.62
N ALA A 139 -16.54 10.30 -4.52
CA ALA A 139 -17.41 10.05 -5.67
C ALA A 139 -17.97 11.33 -6.30
N THR A 140 -17.84 12.50 -5.66
CA THR A 140 -18.34 13.76 -6.22
C THR A 140 -17.52 14.19 -7.43
N LYS A 141 -18.20 14.81 -8.41
CA LYS A 141 -17.54 15.38 -9.59
C LYS A 141 -16.48 16.42 -9.21
N ALA A 142 -16.80 17.31 -8.27
CA ALA A 142 -15.87 18.34 -7.81
C ALA A 142 -14.58 17.75 -7.23
N HIS A 143 -14.67 16.74 -6.35
CA HIS A 143 -13.49 16.07 -5.79
C HIS A 143 -12.65 15.37 -6.86
N GLN A 144 -13.29 14.73 -7.85
CA GLN A 144 -12.57 14.06 -8.93
C GLN A 144 -11.93 15.04 -9.92
N GLU A 145 -12.52 16.21 -10.15
CA GLU A 145 -11.92 17.27 -10.95
C GLU A 145 -10.75 17.94 -10.22
N GLU A 146 -10.86 18.12 -8.90
CA GLU A 146 -9.81 18.70 -8.06
C GLU A 146 -8.62 17.72 -7.88
N PHE A 147 -8.92 16.44 -7.66
CA PHE A 147 -7.92 15.39 -7.42
C PHE A 147 -8.08 14.21 -8.40
N PRO A 148 -7.79 14.42 -9.70
CA PRO A 148 -8.02 13.42 -10.74
C PRO A 148 -7.21 12.14 -10.55
N GLU A 149 -6.13 12.18 -9.77
CA GLU A 149 -5.27 11.04 -9.50
C GLU A 149 -5.62 10.30 -8.20
N ASP A 150 -6.52 10.84 -7.38
CA ASP A 150 -6.93 10.25 -6.11
C ASP A 150 -7.75 8.95 -6.31
N PHE A 151 -7.98 8.28 -5.20
CA PHE A 151 -8.79 7.08 -5.08
C PHE A 151 -10.26 7.46 -5.04
N VAL A 152 -11.08 6.72 -5.79
CA VAL A 152 -12.54 6.81 -5.75
C VAL A 152 -13.07 5.48 -5.27
N TYR A 153 -13.98 5.50 -4.30
CA TYR A 153 -14.49 4.28 -3.69
C TYR A 153 -15.89 4.44 -3.11
N ASP A 154 -16.61 3.34 -3.04
CA ASP A 154 -17.87 3.26 -2.30
C ASP A 154 -17.66 2.54 -0.96
N PHE A 155 -18.41 2.95 0.06
CA PHE A 155 -18.60 2.15 1.27
C PHE A 155 -19.64 1.05 1.00
N VAL A 156 -19.41 -0.14 1.54
CA VAL A 156 -20.30 -1.29 1.38
C VAL A 156 -20.80 -1.74 2.75
N GLU A 157 -22.12 -1.66 2.94
CA GLU A 157 -22.79 -2.29 4.08
C GLU A 157 -22.87 -3.80 3.87
N PRO A 158 -22.73 -4.61 4.94
CA PRO A 158 -23.02 -6.03 4.84
C PRO A 158 -24.51 -6.28 4.61
N GLY A 159 -24.83 -7.23 3.73
CA GLY A 159 -26.16 -7.81 3.61
C GLY A 159 -26.46 -8.81 4.73
N PRO A 160 -27.70 -9.33 4.79
CA PRO A 160 -28.12 -10.28 5.83
C PRO A 160 -27.27 -11.56 5.92
N ASP A 161 -26.73 -12.01 4.78
CA ASP A 161 -25.97 -13.26 4.66
C ASP A 161 -24.43 -13.03 4.64
N ASP A 162 -24.00 -11.77 4.77
CA ASP A 162 -22.58 -11.43 4.75
C ASP A 162 -21.94 -11.61 6.14
N SER A 163 -20.74 -12.20 6.17
CA SER A 163 -19.97 -12.42 7.39
C SER A 163 -18.97 -11.30 7.71
N PHE A 164 -18.81 -10.32 6.81
CA PHE A 164 -17.91 -9.19 7.01
C PHE A 164 -18.59 -8.05 7.78
N THR A 165 -17.81 -7.19 8.44
CA THR A 165 -18.31 -6.05 9.21
C THR A 165 -18.68 -4.86 8.31
N PHE A 166 -17.82 -4.54 7.36
CA PHE A 166 -18.09 -3.59 6.28
C PHE A 166 -17.13 -3.84 5.11
N GLY A 167 -17.37 -3.19 3.97
CA GLY A 167 -16.50 -3.26 2.81
C GLY A 167 -16.20 -1.91 2.18
N ILE A 168 -15.22 -1.90 1.28
CA ILE A 168 -14.90 -0.77 0.43
C ILE A 168 -14.70 -1.27 -1.00
N ASN A 169 -15.42 -0.68 -1.95
CA ASN A 169 -15.25 -0.94 -3.38
C ASN A 169 -14.44 0.19 -4.01
N TYR A 170 -13.14 -0.02 -4.27
CA TYR A 170 -12.31 0.98 -4.97
C TYR A 170 -12.52 0.93 -6.48
N LYS A 171 -13.00 2.04 -7.05
CA LYS A 171 -13.28 2.21 -8.49
C LYS A 171 -12.17 2.96 -9.24
N ALA A 172 -11.36 3.74 -8.53
CA ALA A 172 -10.14 4.36 -9.04
C ALA A 172 -9.02 4.28 -7.99
N CYS A 173 -7.77 4.16 -8.43
CA CYS A 173 -6.63 3.91 -7.57
C CYS A 173 -5.38 4.68 -8.03
N GLY A 174 -4.76 5.44 -7.12
CA GLY A 174 -3.53 6.18 -7.41
C GLY A 174 -2.37 5.28 -7.84
N PHE A 175 -2.24 4.08 -7.25
CA PHE A 175 -1.22 3.11 -7.67
C PHE A 175 -1.45 2.60 -9.09
N CYS A 176 -2.69 2.33 -9.48
CA CYS A 176 -3.01 1.90 -10.85
C CYS A 176 -2.66 2.99 -11.87
N LYS A 177 -2.94 4.26 -11.54
CA LYS A 177 -2.64 5.40 -12.41
C LYS A 177 -1.14 5.66 -12.52
N LEU A 178 -0.40 5.58 -11.40
CA LEU A 178 1.06 5.66 -11.38
C LEU A 178 1.68 4.53 -12.21
N ALA A 179 1.32 3.28 -11.93
CA ALA A 179 1.86 2.12 -12.63
C ALA A 179 1.54 2.14 -14.14
N ALA A 180 0.34 2.59 -14.53
CA ALA A 180 -0.02 2.70 -15.93
C ALA A 180 0.83 3.72 -16.70
N ARG A 181 1.26 4.81 -16.05
CA ARG A 181 2.08 5.85 -16.66
C ARG A 181 3.55 5.48 -16.80
N HIS A 182 4.07 4.68 -15.87
CA HIS A 182 5.51 4.39 -15.79
C HIS A 182 5.87 2.93 -16.07
N GLY A 183 4.92 2.11 -16.51
CA GLY A 183 5.18 0.74 -16.97
C GLY A 183 5.22 -0.31 -15.85
N ASP A 184 4.72 -0.01 -14.65
CA ASP A 184 4.83 -0.87 -13.47
C ASP A 184 3.63 -1.83 -13.29
N LYS A 185 2.87 -2.09 -14.35
CA LYS A 185 1.66 -2.93 -14.27
C LYS A 185 1.96 -4.35 -13.79
N ASP A 186 3.13 -4.89 -14.14
CA ASP A 186 3.52 -6.27 -13.80
C ASP A 186 3.88 -6.44 -12.33
N ILE A 187 4.35 -5.38 -11.65
CA ILE A 187 4.73 -5.41 -10.23
C ILE A 187 3.60 -4.95 -9.32
N LEU A 188 2.62 -4.22 -9.86
CA LEU A 188 1.47 -3.71 -9.11
C LEU A 188 0.72 -4.79 -8.30
N PRO A 189 0.51 -6.04 -8.78
CA PRO A 189 -0.10 -7.09 -7.97
C PRO A 189 0.62 -7.38 -6.65
N ASN A 190 1.95 -7.30 -6.61
CA ASN A 190 2.73 -7.48 -5.38
C ASN A 190 2.40 -6.39 -4.37
N ILE A 191 2.40 -5.13 -4.82
CA ILE A 191 2.05 -3.95 -3.99
C ILE A 191 0.61 -4.05 -3.50
N CYS A 192 -0.33 -4.44 -4.36
CA CYS A 192 -1.72 -4.67 -3.98
C CYS A 192 -1.84 -5.77 -2.91
N GLY A 193 -0.99 -6.80 -2.94
CA GLY A 193 -1.00 -7.90 -1.96
C GLY A 193 -0.47 -7.52 -0.58
N LEU A 194 0.26 -6.41 -0.44
CA LEU A 194 0.81 -5.96 0.85
C LEU A 194 -0.27 -5.56 1.85
N ASP A 195 -1.48 -5.24 1.39
CA ASP A 195 -2.59 -4.89 2.27
C ASP A 195 -3.03 -6.03 3.19
N PHE A 196 -2.96 -7.28 2.74
CA PHE A 196 -3.25 -8.45 3.57
C PHE A 196 -2.33 -8.46 4.80
N ALA A 197 -1.03 -8.27 4.61
CA ALA A 197 -0.08 -8.16 5.73
C ALA A 197 -0.37 -6.92 6.60
N ALA A 198 -0.71 -5.77 5.99
CA ALA A 198 -1.04 -4.55 6.70
C ALA A 198 -2.24 -4.73 7.65
N TYR A 199 -3.31 -5.36 7.18
CA TYR A 199 -4.53 -5.55 7.95
C TYR A 199 -4.39 -6.70 8.95
N ALA A 200 -3.76 -7.81 8.56
CA ALA A 200 -3.53 -8.93 9.47
C ALA A 200 -2.68 -8.52 10.68
N ALA A 201 -1.61 -7.74 10.45
CA ALA A 201 -0.81 -7.19 11.53
C ALA A 201 -1.60 -6.30 12.51
N ARG A 202 -2.80 -5.82 12.15
CA ARG A 202 -3.68 -5.02 13.01
C ARG A 202 -4.85 -5.84 13.58
N GLY A 203 -4.87 -7.16 13.40
CA GLY A 203 -5.98 -8.01 13.85
C GLY A 203 -7.24 -7.87 12.98
N ILE A 204 -7.08 -7.52 11.70
CA ILE A 204 -8.16 -7.38 10.73
C ILE A 204 -7.99 -8.43 9.64
N ARG A 205 -9.06 -9.18 9.37
CA ARG A 205 -9.14 -10.08 8.23
C ARG A 205 -9.61 -9.25 7.04
N LEU A 206 -8.78 -9.22 6.01
CA LEU A 206 -9.15 -8.68 4.70
C LEU A 206 -9.45 -9.84 3.76
N GLU A 207 -10.63 -9.82 3.14
CA GLU A 207 -10.97 -10.66 1.99
C GLU A 207 -11.11 -9.77 0.76
N ARG A 208 -10.56 -10.22 -0.37
CA ARG A 208 -10.61 -9.53 -1.66
C ARG A 208 -10.34 -10.51 -2.79
N THR A 209 -11.23 -10.53 -3.78
CA THR A 209 -11.15 -11.43 -4.95
C THR A 209 -11.05 -10.69 -6.28
N GLN A 210 -11.35 -9.40 -6.29
CA GLN A 210 -11.30 -8.52 -7.44
C GLN A 210 -10.32 -7.38 -7.18
N THR A 211 -9.55 -6.99 -8.19
CA THR A 211 -8.64 -5.84 -8.15
C THR A 211 -8.67 -5.09 -9.46
N LEU A 212 -8.55 -3.76 -9.39
CA LEU A 212 -8.34 -2.90 -10.56
C LEU A 212 -7.04 -3.30 -11.29
N ALA A 213 -5.99 -3.66 -10.54
CA ALA A 213 -4.73 -4.16 -11.09
C ALA A 213 -4.90 -5.43 -11.92
N GLY A 214 -5.82 -6.32 -11.52
CA GLY A 214 -6.19 -7.53 -12.26
C GLY A 214 -7.24 -7.32 -13.35
N GLY A 215 -7.58 -6.06 -13.67
CA GLY A 215 -8.55 -5.72 -14.73
C GLY A 215 -10.02 -5.83 -14.34
N ALA A 216 -10.35 -6.00 -13.05
CA ALA A 216 -11.73 -5.96 -12.58
C ALA A 216 -12.29 -4.52 -12.60
N SER A 217 -13.61 -4.37 -12.53
CA SER A 217 -14.25 -3.05 -12.48
C SER A 217 -14.01 -2.30 -11.17
N HIS A 218 -13.65 -3.01 -10.10
CA HIS A 218 -13.32 -2.44 -8.80
C HIS A 218 -12.49 -3.43 -7.97
N CYS A 219 -11.80 -2.93 -6.93
CA CYS A 219 -11.29 -3.78 -5.87
C CYS A 219 -12.37 -3.98 -4.78
N ASN A 220 -12.68 -5.22 -4.40
CA ASN A 220 -13.79 -5.54 -3.48
C ASN A 220 -13.31 -5.88 -2.06
N PHE A 221 -12.81 -4.89 -1.31
CA PHE A 221 -12.30 -5.13 0.05
C PHE A 221 -13.44 -5.46 1.00
N ARG A 222 -13.31 -6.52 1.78
CA ARG A 222 -14.23 -6.92 2.86
C ARG A 222 -13.46 -7.08 4.15
N PHE A 223 -13.89 -6.38 5.20
CA PHE A 223 -13.17 -6.30 6.47
C PHE A 223 -13.95 -7.01 7.57
N SER A 224 -13.29 -7.89 8.30
CA SER A 224 -13.79 -8.51 9.53
C SER A 224 -12.69 -8.51 10.60
N ARG A 225 -13.05 -8.75 11.86
CA ARG A 225 -12.05 -8.91 12.93
C ARG A 225 -11.39 -10.27 12.79
N LEU A 226 -10.07 -10.35 12.91
CA LEU A 226 -9.40 -11.63 13.05
C LEU A 226 -9.76 -12.25 14.41
N PRO A 227 -10.04 -13.57 14.47
CA PRO A 227 -10.13 -14.28 15.73
C PRO A 227 -8.82 -14.12 16.53
N PRO A 228 -8.88 -14.03 17.87
CA PRO A 228 -7.68 -13.88 18.71
C PRO A 228 -6.59 -14.93 18.44
N ASP A 229 -6.99 -16.17 18.14
CA ASP A 229 -6.07 -17.30 17.91
C ASP A 229 -5.29 -17.18 16.58
N GLU A 230 -5.79 -16.42 15.61
CA GLU A 230 -5.13 -16.16 14.32
C GLU A 230 -4.28 -14.87 14.34
N ALA A 231 -4.46 -14.01 15.35
CA ALA A 231 -3.75 -12.73 15.45
C ALA A 231 -2.31 -12.87 15.98
N VAL A 232 -1.96 -14.02 16.57
CA VAL A 232 -0.67 -14.29 17.23
C VAL A 232 0.43 -14.71 16.23
N ASN A 233 0.05 -15.19 15.04
CA ASN A 233 0.97 -15.49 13.93
C ASN A 233 0.39 -14.94 12.61
N PRO A 234 0.35 -13.61 12.42
CA PRO A 234 0.04 -13.00 11.12
C PRO A 234 1.14 -13.33 10.11
#